data_AF-A0A2D5Z4D7-F1
#
_entry.id   AF-A0A2D5Z4D7-F1
#
_cell.length_a   1.000
_cell.length_b   1.000
_cell.length_c   1.000
_cell.angle_alpha   90.00
_cell.angle_beta   90.00
_cell.angle_gamma   90.00
#
_symmetry.space_group_name_H-M   'P 1'
#
loop_
_entity.id
_entity.type
_entity.pdbx_description
1 polymer ?
#
loop_
_entity_poly.entity_id
_entity_poly.type
_entity_poly.pdbx_seq_one_letter_code
_entity_poly.pdbx_strand_id
1 'polypeptide(L)'
;MPRPWWDRYRPYADACRRLCWLNTDATHVCRVAILGKPFHAPWAPAKVCFEHQVDFNYVEEQHLWEDARVDADGLHLAGMHYAVVLFEQEPDARARAALAPLEQSGGVLRYDPATPERELIEGIDRRTARDVRVTPPTPGLRVRHVVKDARQWLIVFNEVRTPAEFTLEWAALGAGDALRVNPATSDRRPLPPDRRLSLAGHEITVIAMEP
;
A
#
# COMPACT_ATOMS: atom_id res chain seq x y z
N MET A 1 -25.08 -19.23 26.41
CA MET A 1 -23.67 -19.42 26.87
C MET A 1 -22.80 -18.36 26.22
N PRO A 2 -21.91 -17.68 26.96
CA PRO A 2 -20.91 -16.80 26.35
C PRO A 2 -19.96 -17.59 25.44
N ARG A 3 -19.39 -16.95 24.42
CA ARG A 3 -18.47 -17.58 23.47
C ARG A 3 -17.20 -18.04 24.21
N PRO A 4 -16.58 -19.19 23.87
CA PRO A 4 -15.40 -19.73 24.57
C PRO A 4 -14.12 -18.86 24.54
N TRP A 5 -14.12 -17.76 23.79
CA TRP A 5 -12.99 -16.85 23.66
C TRP A 5 -13.19 -15.53 24.41
N TRP A 6 -14.35 -15.31 25.05
CA TRP A 6 -14.70 -14.03 25.64
C TRP A 6 -13.69 -13.55 26.69
N ASP A 7 -13.20 -14.45 27.54
CA ASP A 7 -12.18 -14.13 28.56
C ASP A 7 -10.81 -13.75 27.96
N ARG A 8 -10.60 -14.05 26.66
CA ARG A 8 -9.41 -13.73 25.87
C ARG A 8 -9.66 -12.63 24.84
N TYR A 9 -10.81 -11.94 24.88
CA TYR A 9 -11.16 -10.92 23.92
C TYR A 9 -10.32 -9.64 24.07
N ARG A 10 -9.96 -9.27 25.30
CA ARG A 10 -9.28 -8.01 25.60
C ARG A 10 -8.00 -7.78 24.78
N PRO A 11 -7.04 -8.75 24.69
CA PRO A 11 -5.85 -8.57 23.85
C PRO A 11 -6.17 -8.26 22.38
N TYR A 12 -7.21 -8.89 21.82
CA TYR A 12 -7.65 -8.62 20.45
C TYR A 12 -8.24 -7.20 20.32
N ALA A 13 -9.14 -6.82 21.23
CA ALA A 13 -9.76 -5.50 21.23
C ALA A 13 -8.72 -4.38 21.40
N ASP A 14 -7.72 -4.58 22.27
CA ASP A 14 -6.62 -3.64 22.46
C ASP A 14 -5.75 -3.51 21.20
N ALA A 15 -5.47 -4.63 20.51
CA ALA A 15 -4.77 -4.60 19.22
C ALA A 15 -5.54 -3.81 18.16
N CYS A 16 -6.84 -4.10 18.01
CA CYS A 16 -7.73 -3.37 17.10
C CYS A 16 -7.75 -1.87 17.42
N ARG A 17 -7.91 -1.49 18.69
CA ARG A 17 -7.92 -0.09 19.12
C ARG A 17 -6.64 0.64 18.72
N ARG A 18 -5.48 0.02 18.90
CA ARG A 18 -4.18 0.64 18.55
C ARG A 18 -4.00 0.77 17.04
N LEU A 19 -4.41 -0.24 16.27
CA LEU A 19 -4.41 -0.16 14.81
C LEU A 19 -5.40 0.89 14.31
N CYS A 20 -6.60 0.98 14.88
CA CYS A 20 -7.57 2.03 14.55
C CYS A 20 -7.01 3.42 14.84
N TRP A 21 -6.35 3.62 15.99
CA TRP A 21 -5.70 4.89 16.30
C TRP A 21 -4.65 5.28 15.25
N LEU A 22 -3.82 4.33 14.81
CA LEU A 22 -2.80 4.57 13.79
C LEU A 22 -3.41 4.91 12.42
N ASN A 23 -4.58 4.37 12.12
CA ASN A 23 -5.27 4.58 10.84
C ASN A 23 -6.14 5.84 10.81
N THR A 24 -6.60 6.31 11.97
CA THR A 24 -7.48 7.48 12.07
C THR A 24 -6.66 8.75 11.97
N ASP A 25 -7.13 9.74 11.21
CA ASP A 25 -6.44 11.01 10.98
C ASP A 25 -4.98 10.84 10.50
N ALA A 26 -4.71 9.76 9.79
CA ALA A 26 -3.43 9.49 9.15
C ALA A 26 -3.55 9.70 7.64
N THR A 27 -2.49 10.19 7.02
CA THR A 27 -2.41 10.27 5.56
C THR A 27 -1.80 8.99 5.03
N HIS A 28 -2.56 8.28 4.20
CA HIS A 28 -2.02 7.15 3.46
C HIS A 28 -1.06 7.64 2.38
N VAL A 29 0.16 7.11 2.34
CA VAL A 29 1.11 7.38 1.27
C VAL A 29 0.93 6.30 0.21
N CYS A 30 0.36 6.70 -0.91
CA CYS A 30 0.00 5.80 -2.00
C CYS A 30 0.15 6.53 -3.32
N ARG A 31 0.91 5.94 -4.25
CA ARG A 31 1.32 6.56 -5.52
C ARG A 31 0.66 5.94 -6.75
N VAL A 32 -0.11 4.87 -6.56
CA VAL A 32 -0.73 4.10 -7.63
C VAL A 32 -2.26 4.11 -7.44
N ALA A 33 -2.98 4.43 -8.50
CA ALA A 33 -4.43 4.25 -8.56
C ALA A 33 -4.77 3.14 -9.56
N ILE A 34 -5.77 2.32 -9.24
CA ILE A 34 -6.39 1.38 -10.18
C ILE A 34 -7.78 1.91 -10.51
N LEU A 35 -8.05 2.13 -11.80
CA LEU A 35 -9.34 2.61 -12.25
C LEU A 35 -10.41 1.53 -12.10
N GLY A 36 -11.45 1.87 -11.36
CA GLY A 36 -12.68 1.12 -11.24
C GLY A 36 -13.81 1.74 -12.06
N LYS A 37 -14.77 0.91 -12.43
CA LYS A 37 -16.09 1.33 -12.91
C LYS A 37 -17.08 1.31 -11.72
N PRO A 38 -18.24 1.98 -11.80
CA PRO A 38 -19.21 2.06 -10.69
C PRO A 38 -19.57 0.73 -10.01
N PHE A 39 -19.55 -0.37 -10.75
CA PHE A 39 -19.91 -1.71 -10.24
C PHE A 39 -18.82 -2.75 -10.51
N HIS A 40 -17.59 -2.33 -10.80
CA HIS A 40 -16.50 -3.24 -11.10
C HIS A 40 -15.14 -2.67 -10.68
N ALA A 41 -14.49 -3.33 -9.72
CA ALA A 41 -13.12 -3.07 -9.32
C ALA A 41 -12.19 -4.16 -9.91
N PRO A 42 -11.20 -3.80 -10.74
CA PRO A 42 -10.26 -4.76 -11.31
C PRO A 42 -9.45 -5.49 -10.25
N TRP A 43 -9.50 -6.82 -10.24
CA TRP A 43 -8.79 -7.64 -9.25
C TRP A 43 -7.41 -8.11 -9.74
N ALA A 44 -7.22 -8.25 -11.05
CA ALA A 44 -6.00 -8.82 -11.61
C ALA A 44 -4.77 -7.89 -11.44
N PRO A 45 -4.80 -6.60 -11.83
CA PRO A 45 -3.69 -5.69 -11.54
C PRO A 45 -3.50 -5.46 -10.03
N ALA A 46 -4.58 -5.51 -9.25
CA ALA A 46 -4.53 -5.40 -7.79
C ALA A 46 -3.75 -6.56 -7.16
N LYS A 47 -3.98 -7.79 -7.63
CA LYS A 47 -3.21 -8.97 -7.20
C LYS A 47 -1.72 -8.77 -7.45
N VAL A 48 -1.34 -8.36 -8.65
CA VAL A 48 0.08 -8.09 -8.99
C VAL A 48 0.65 -7.00 -8.09
N CYS A 49 -0.10 -5.93 -7.83
CA CYS A 49 0.33 -4.90 -6.90
C CYS A 49 0.57 -5.45 -5.49
N PHE A 50 -0.37 -6.24 -4.94
CA PHE A 50 -0.22 -6.84 -3.61
C PHE A 50 0.98 -7.77 -3.49
N GLU A 51 1.17 -8.66 -4.46
CA GLU A 51 2.24 -9.66 -4.43
C GLU A 51 3.65 -9.03 -4.55
N HIS A 52 3.73 -7.80 -5.05
CA HIS A 52 4.96 -7.02 -5.23
C HIS A 52 5.04 -5.77 -4.33
N GLN A 53 4.26 -5.73 -3.25
CA GLN A 53 4.23 -4.64 -2.26
C GLN A 53 4.08 -3.24 -2.90
N VAL A 54 3.28 -3.14 -3.96
CA VAL A 54 2.74 -1.87 -4.44
C VAL A 54 1.44 -1.62 -3.68
N ASP A 55 1.40 -0.59 -2.86
CA ASP A 55 0.11 -0.14 -2.34
C ASP A 55 -0.62 0.70 -3.39
N PHE A 56 -1.94 0.57 -3.44
CA PHE A 56 -2.77 1.24 -4.42
C PHE A 56 -4.13 1.60 -3.81
N ASN A 57 -4.81 2.58 -4.42
CA ASN A 57 -6.22 2.85 -4.16
C ASN A 57 -7.04 2.58 -5.42
N TYR A 58 -8.28 2.14 -5.24
CA TYR A 58 -9.25 2.19 -6.34
C TYR A 58 -9.75 3.61 -6.50
N VAL A 59 -9.80 4.09 -7.73
CA VAL A 59 -10.44 5.36 -8.10
C VAL A 59 -11.48 5.05 -9.15
N GLU A 60 -12.73 5.42 -8.87
CA GLU A 60 -13.78 5.30 -9.88
C GLU A 60 -13.59 6.35 -10.97
N GLU A 61 -13.78 5.96 -12.23
CA GLU A 61 -13.55 6.83 -13.39
C GLU A 61 -14.32 8.15 -13.33
N GLN A 62 -15.49 8.20 -12.69
CA GLN A 62 -16.29 9.43 -12.59
C GLN A 62 -15.55 10.60 -11.94
N HIS A 63 -14.68 10.30 -10.98
CA HIS A 63 -13.88 11.32 -10.30
C HIS A 63 -12.94 12.05 -11.25
N LEU A 64 -12.52 11.41 -12.36
CA LEU A 64 -11.60 12.01 -13.33
C LEU A 64 -12.16 13.28 -14.01
N TRP A 65 -13.48 13.48 -14.00
CA TRP A 65 -14.12 14.66 -14.59
C TRP A 65 -15.03 15.43 -13.62
N GLU A 66 -15.16 14.99 -12.37
CA GLU A 66 -16.02 15.63 -11.36
C GLU A 66 -15.20 16.46 -10.37
N ASP A 67 -14.15 15.88 -9.81
CA ASP A 67 -13.44 16.45 -8.65
C ASP A 67 -11.92 16.24 -8.68
N ALA A 68 -11.42 15.35 -9.54
CA ALA A 68 -9.98 15.14 -9.70
C ALA A 68 -9.34 16.17 -10.63
N ARG A 69 -8.05 16.42 -10.40
CA ARG A 69 -7.16 17.16 -11.31
C ARG A 69 -6.12 16.22 -11.86
N VAL A 70 -6.01 16.12 -13.18
CA VAL A 70 -4.98 15.32 -13.85
C VAL A 70 -4.02 16.24 -14.58
N ASP A 71 -2.72 16.06 -14.34
CA ASP A 71 -1.64 16.72 -15.06
C ASP A 71 -0.52 15.71 -15.40
N ALA A 72 0.62 16.20 -15.88
CA ALA A 72 1.76 15.35 -16.23
C ALA A 72 2.47 14.73 -15.00
N ASP A 73 2.27 15.28 -13.81
CA ASP A 73 2.87 14.78 -12.57
C ASP A 73 1.99 13.72 -11.91
N GLY A 74 0.67 13.75 -12.13
CA GLY A 74 -0.22 12.69 -11.68
C GLY A 74 -1.71 13.03 -11.65
N LEU A 75 -2.47 12.09 -11.09
CA LEU A 75 -3.87 12.24 -10.70
C LEU A 75 -3.94 12.75 -9.26
N HIS A 76 -4.62 13.87 -9.04
CA HIS A 76 -4.84 14.48 -7.74
C HIS A 76 -6.31 14.39 -7.34
N LEU A 77 -6.61 13.78 -6.20
CA LEU A 77 -7.98 13.59 -5.73
C LEU A 77 -8.01 13.56 -4.19
N ALA A 78 -8.85 14.40 -3.58
CA ALA A 78 -9.05 14.43 -2.12
C ALA A 78 -7.74 14.49 -1.29
N GLY A 79 -6.76 15.29 -1.74
CA GLY A 79 -5.44 15.41 -1.09
C GLY A 79 -4.45 14.28 -1.41
N MET A 80 -4.85 13.27 -2.16
CA MET A 80 -3.98 12.21 -2.67
C MET A 80 -3.32 12.62 -4.00
N HIS A 81 -2.15 12.07 -4.27
CA HIS A 81 -1.43 12.23 -5.53
C HIS A 81 -0.95 10.87 -6.03
N TYR A 82 -1.50 10.41 -7.16
CA TYR A 82 -1.14 9.17 -7.81
C TYR A 82 -0.28 9.46 -9.05
N ALA A 83 0.98 9.01 -9.03
CA ALA A 83 1.89 9.13 -10.17
C ALA A 83 1.54 8.16 -11.30
N VAL A 84 0.89 7.04 -10.95
CA VAL A 84 0.54 5.98 -11.89
C VAL A 84 -0.94 5.67 -11.78
N VAL A 85 -1.60 5.59 -12.94
CA VAL A 85 -2.98 5.13 -13.07
C VAL A 85 -2.97 3.84 -13.90
N LEU A 86 -3.45 2.75 -13.29
CA LEU A 86 -3.61 1.44 -13.93
C LEU A 86 -5.06 1.25 -14.38
N PHE A 87 -5.26 0.61 -15.52
CA PHE A 87 -6.58 0.12 -15.92
C PHE A 87 -6.50 -1.27 -16.55
N GLU A 88 -7.47 -2.12 -16.24
CA GLU A 88 -7.65 -3.43 -16.88
C GLU A 88 -8.60 -3.34 -18.08
N GLN A 89 -9.68 -2.57 -17.91
CA GLN A 89 -10.68 -2.33 -18.95
C GLN A 89 -10.45 -0.96 -19.58
N GLU A 90 -10.82 -0.81 -20.86
CA GLU A 90 -10.71 0.48 -21.53
C GLU A 90 -11.52 1.54 -20.77
N PRO A 91 -10.90 2.69 -20.41
CA PRO A 91 -11.61 3.78 -19.76
C PRO A 91 -12.70 4.36 -20.65
N ASP A 92 -13.73 4.96 -20.04
CA ASP A 92 -14.70 5.75 -20.79
C ASP A 92 -14.00 6.88 -21.58
N ALA A 93 -14.63 7.36 -22.66
CA ALA A 93 -14.06 8.44 -23.49
C ALA A 93 -13.73 9.70 -22.66
N ARG A 94 -14.54 10.03 -21.65
CA ARG A 94 -14.28 11.15 -20.74
C ARG A 94 -13.08 10.89 -19.84
N ALA A 95 -12.99 9.68 -19.28
CA ALA A 95 -11.83 9.26 -18.49
C ALA A 95 -10.55 9.31 -19.34
N ARG A 96 -10.59 8.80 -20.57
CA ARG A 96 -9.45 8.84 -21.50
C ARG A 96 -9.02 10.27 -21.81
N ALA A 97 -9.98 11.17 -22.10
CA ALA A 97 -9.67 12.57 -22.33
C ALA A 97 -9.03 13.24 -21.11
N ALA A 98 -9.51 12.94 -19.90
CA ALA A 98 -8.95 13.47 -18.65
C ALA A 98 -7.53 12.92 -18.38
N LEU A 99 -7.25 11.66 -18.72
CA LEU A 99 -5.95 11.01 -18.50
C LEU A 99 -4.87 11.39 -19.52
N ALA A 100 -5.22 12.04 -20.63
CA ALA A 100 -4.30 12.35 -21.72
C ALA A 100 -2.99 13.06 -21.28
N PRO A 101 -3.00 14.06 -20.37
CA PRO A 101 -1.76 14.69 -19.90
C PRO A 101 -0.83 13.70 -19.18
N LEU A 102 -1.41 12.82 -18.35
CA LEU A 102 -0.66 11.83 -17.61
C LEU A 102 -0.14 10.71 -18.52
N GLU A 103 -0.94 10.29 -19.51
CA GLU A 103 -0.56 9.30 -20.52
C GLU A 103 0.65 9.78 -21.33
N GLN A 104 0.68 11.04 -21.76
CA GLN A 104 1.82 11.64 -22.46
C GLN A 104 3.11 11.63 -21.64
N SER A 105 3.01 11.66 -20.31
CA SER A 105 4.15 11.54 -19.38
C SER A 105 4.53 10.08 -19.05
N GLY A 106 3.80 9.09 -19.58
CA GLY A 106 3.97 7.67 -19.26
C GLY A 106 3.42 7.26 -17.89
N GLY A 107 2.55 8.06 -17.28
CA GLY A 107 1.93 7.77 -15.97
C GLY A 107 0.65 6.92 -16.06
N VAL A 108 0.25 6.49 -17.25
CA VAL A 108 -0.91 5.62 -17.46
C VAL A 108 -0.43 4.28 -17.99
N LEU A 109 -0.83 3.18 -17.34
CA LEU A 109 -0.46 1.83 -17.74
C LEU A 109 -1.71 0.96 -17.92
N ARG A 110 -1.75 0.25 -19.04
CA ARG A 110 -2.76 -0.79 -19.28
C ARG A 110 -2.27 -2.11 -18.71
N TYR A 111 -3.11 -2.77 -17.92
CA TYR A 111 -2.90 -4.14 -17.52
C TYR A 111 -3.30 -5.08 -18.66
N ASP A 112 -2.41 -6.00 -19.00
CA ASP A 112 -2.66 -7.09 -19.93
C ASP A 112 -2.20 -8.40 -19.28
N PRO A 113 -3.06 -9.43 -19.12
CA PRO A 113 -2.66 -10.72 -18.54
C PRO A 113 -1.60 -11.46 -19.37
N ALA A 114 -1.39 -11.10 -20.64
CA ALA A 114 -0.32 -11.65 -21.46
C ALA A 114 1.05 -11.00 -21.18
N THR A 115 1.07 -9.81 -20.58
CA THR A 115 2.30 -9.11 -20.20
C THR A 115 2.87 -9.70 -18.90
N PRO A 116 4.16 -10.05 -18.86
CA PRO A 116 4.80 -10.49 -17.62
C PRO A 116 4.64 -9.47 -16.49
N GLU A 117 4.28 -9.92 -15.28
CA GLU A 117 4.05 -9.04 -14.12
C GLU A 117 5.22 -8.09 -13.85
N ARG A 118 6.47 -8.56 -14.04
CA ARG A 118 7.68 -7.75 -13.90
C ARG A 118 7.65 -6.48 -14.75
N GLU A 119 7.04 -6.50 -15.94
CA GLU A 119 7.01 -5.35 -16.84
C GLU A 119 6.02 -4.29 -16.34
N LEU A 120 4.90 -4.72 -15.74
CA LEU A 120 3.97 -3.83 -15.05
C LEU A 120 4.65 -3.15 -13.86
N ILE A 121 5.35 -3.94 -13.03
CA ILE A 121 6.09 -3.47 -11.86
C ILE A 121 7.20 -2.50 -12.27
N GLU A 122 7.97 -2.79 -13.31
CA GLU A 122 8.97 -1.88 -13.87
C GLU A 122 8.33 -0.60 -14.44
N GLY A 123 7.14 -0.71 -15.04
CA GLY A 123 6.35 0.44 -15.48
C GLY A 123 6.00 1.38 -14.34
N ILE A 124 5.57 0.82 -13.21
CA ILE A 124 5.28 1.59 -11.99
C ILE A 124 6.57 2.23 -11.46
N ASP A 125 7.64 1.46 -11.33
CA ASP A 125 8.92 1.89 -10.76
C ASP A 125 9.59 3.02 -11.56
N ARG A 126 9.32 3.13 -12.87
CA ARG A 126 9.80 4.24 -13.71
C ARG A 126 9.17 5.60 -13.36
N ARG A 127 7.97 5.62 -12.77
CA ARG A 127 7.23 6.86 -12.47
C ARG A 127 7.22 7.21 -10.99
N THR A 128 7.39 6.23 -10.12
CA THR A 128 7.45 6.45 -8.68
C THR A 128 8.45 5.52 -8.02
N ALA A 129 9.25 6.08 -7.12
CA ALA A 129 10.08 5.26 -6.24
C ALA A 129 9.16 4.42 -5.33
N ARG A 130 9.68 3.24 -4.94
CA ARG A 130 9.06 2.42 -3.91
C ARG A 130 9.38 2.97 -2.54
N ASP A 131 8.35 3.16 -1.73
CA ASP A 131 8.52 3.50 -0.33
C ASP A 131 9.25 2.36 0.40
N VAL A 132 8.85 1.12 0.09
CA VAL A 132 9.40 -0.10 0.69
C VAL A 132 9.61 -1.17 -0.38
N ARG A 133 10.75 -1.86 -0.31
CA ARG A 133 11.01 -3.12 -1.02
C ARG A 133 11.21 -4.24 -0.01
N VAL A 134 10.86 -5.45 -0.43
CA VAL A 134 10.91 -6.66 0.39
C VAL A 134 11.79 -7.67 -0.31
N THR A 135 12.81 -8.17 0.40
CA THR A 135 13.77 -9.14 -0.13
C THR A 135 13.84 -10.35 0.81
N PRO A 136 13.62 -11.59 0.32
CA PRO A 136 13.17 -11.95 -1.03
C PRO A 136 11.72 -11.52 -1.29
N PRO A 137 11.27 -11.48 -2.56
CA PRO A 137 9.86 -11.27 -2.89
C PRO A 137 8.98 -12.21 -2.09
N THR A 138 8.02 -11.64 -1.36
CA THR A 138 7.16 -12.39 -0.44
C THR A 138 5.70 -12.05 -0.76
N PRO A 139 5.05 -12.78 -1.70
CA PRO A 139 3.71 -12.44 -2.20
C PRO A 139 2.63 -12.32 -1.13
N GLY A 140 2.75 -13.09 -0.04
CA GLY A 140 1.82 -13.04 1.09
C GLY A 140 2.07 -11.89 2.07
N LEU A 141 3.08 -11.05 1.85
CA LEU A 141 3.39 -9.91 2.70
C LEU A 141 2.79 -8.64 2.11
N ARG A 142 2.02 -7.92 2.91
CA ARG A 142 1.54 -6.58 2.56
C ARG A 142 2.22 -5.54 3.44
N VAL A 143 2.60 -4.42 2.82
CA VAL A 143 3.12 -3.26 3.51
C VAL A 143 2.25 -2.07 3.18
N ARG A 144 1.80 -1.36 4.21
CA ARG A 144 1.07 -0.10 4.07
C ARG A 144 1.84 1.02 4.76
N HIS A 145 1.98 2.14 4.07
CA HIS A 145 2.71 3.29 4.55
C HIS A 145 1.76 4.43 4.93
N VAL A 146 1.83 4.93 6.16
CA VAL A 146 1.00 6.05 6.61
C VAL A 146 1.84 7.10 7.33
N VAL A 147 1.48 8.37 7.15
CA VAL A 147 2.00 9.50 7.91
C VAL A 147 1.00 9.85 8.99
N LYS A 148 1.44 9.91 10.26
CA LYS A 148 0.62 10.39 11.37
C LYS A 148 1.47 11.24 12.31
N ASP A 149 0.99 12.42 12.66
CA ASP A 149 1.69 13.39 13.52
C ASP A 149 3.12 13.69 13.02
N ALA A 150 3.26 13.94 11.72
CA ALA A 150 4.52 14.16 10.99
C ALA A 150 5.53 12.99 11.09
N ARG A 151 5.09 11.81 11.53
CA ARG A 151 5.90 10.60 11.63
C ARG A 151 5.48 9.56 10.59
N GLN A 152 6.47 8.88 10.02
CA GLN A 152 6.26 7.78 9.07
C GLN A 152 6.03 6.46 9.82
N TRP A 153 5.04 5.69 9.35
CA TRP A 153 4.69 4.40 9.90
C TRP A 153 4.49 3.38 8.79
N LEU A 154 5.08 2.20 8.96
CA LEU A 154 4.78 1.05 8.13
C LEU A 154 3.94 0.06 8.94
N ILE A 155 2.86 -0.42 8.34
CA ILE A 155 2.08 -1.53 8.87
C ILE A 155 2.36 -2.72 7.97
N VAL A 156 2.95 -3.77 8.55
CA VAL A 156 3.41 -4.95 7.82
C VAL A 156 2.53 -6.13 8.24
N PHE A 157 1.91 -6.77 7.25
CA PHE A 157 0.96 -7.86 7.42
C PHE A 157 1.50 -9.10 6.72
N ASN A 158 1.62 -10.20 7.46
CA ASN A 158 1.72 -11.50 6.82
C ASN A 158 0.30 -12.03 6.58
N GLU A 159 -0.23 -11.87 5.37
CA GLU A 159 -1.61 -12.25 5.05
C GLU A 159 -1.79 -13.76 4.90
N VAL A 160 -0.71 -14.54 4.86
CA VAL A 160 -0.73 -16.00 4.74
C VAL A 160 -0.50 -16.72 6.07
N ARG A 161 -0.81 -18.02 6.09
CA ARG A 161 -0.65 -18.88 7.28
C ARG A 161 0.80 -19.26 7.58
N THR A 162 1.67 -19.20 6.58
CA THR A 162 3.07 -19.60 6.70
C THR A 162 3.90 -18.47 7.26
N PRO A 163 4.88 -18.73 8.14
CA PRO A 163 5.85 -17.73 8.54
C PRO A 163 6.60 -17.15 7.34
N ALA A 164 6.98 -15.88 7.43
CA ALA A 164 7.77 -15.19 6.43
C ALA A 164 9.03 -14.61 7.07
N GLU A 165 10.17 -14.80 6.41
CA GLU A 165 11.42 -14.11 6.72
C GLU A 165 11.79 -13.22 5.55
N PHE A 166 12.08 -11.96 5.83
CA PHE A 166 12.35 -10.96 4.82
C PHE A 166 13.16 -9.80 5.38
N THR A 167 13.78 -9.06 4.48
CA THR A 167 14.43 -7.78 4.74
C THR A 167 13.58 -6.67 4.15
N LEU A 168 13.43 -5.60 4.92
CA LEU A 168 12.80 -4.37 4.44
C LEU A 168 13.85 -3.35 4.02
N GLU A 169 13.69 -2.85 2.81
CA GLU A 169 14.51 -1.78 2.25
C GLU A 169 13.62 -0.57 2.00
N TRP A 170 14.08 0.62 2.38
CA TRP A 170 13.41 1.88 2.06
C TRP A 170 14.44 2.95 1.81
N ALA A 171 14.25 3.68 0.72
CA ALA A 171 15.04 4.86 0.40
C ALA A 171 14.30 6.16 0.75
N ALA A 172 12.98 6.19 0.52
CA ALA A 172 12.17 7.40 0.67
C ALA A 172 11.84 7.75 2.14
N LEU A 173 12.02 6.83 3.09
CA LEU A 173 11.62 7.01 4.50
C LEU A 173 12.75 7.54 5.39
N GLY A 174 13.93 7.81 4.83
CA GLY A 174 15.09 8.33 5.55
C GLY A 174 15.98 7.27 6.21
N ALA A 175 17.10 7.73 6.77
CA ALA A 175 18.12 6.91 7.43
C ALA A 175 18.00 6.87 8.96
N GLY A 176 16.92 7.45 9.52
CA GLY A 176 16.68 7.50 10.96
C GLY A 176 16.49 6.12 11.60
N ASP A 177 16.63 6.08 12.92
CA ASP A 177 16.34 4.89 13.71
C ASP A 177 14.87 4.47 13.51
N ALA A 178 14.61 3.16 13.62
CA ALA A 178 13.27 2.62 13.47
C ALA A 178 12.95 1.69 14.64
N LEU A 179 11.71 1.74 15.11
CA LEU A 179 11.21 0.87 16.16
C LEU A 179 10.19 -0.11 15.60
N ARG A 180 10.40 -1.40 15.83
CA ARG A 180 9.36 -2.42 15.69
C ARG A 180 8.42 -2.33 16.89
N VAL A 181 7.14 -2.14 16.60
CA VAL A 181 6.06 -2.07 17.58
C VAL A 181 5.12 -3.25 17.37
N ASN A 182 4.86 -4.00 18.44
CA ASN A 182 3.84 -5.05 18.43
C ASN A 182 2.47 -4.41 18.77
N PRO A 183 1.49 -4.42 17.85
CA PRO A 183 0.20 -3.78 18.10
C PRO A 183 -0.63 -4.51 19.18
N ALA A 184 -0.40 -5.80 19.43
CA ALA A 184 -1.11 -6.54 20.47
C ALA A 184 -0.59 -6.20 21.88
N THR A 185 0.72 -6.06 22.05
CA THR A 185 1.35 -5.90 23.37
C THR A 185 1.83 -4.48 23.67
N SER A 186 1.95 -3.61 22.67
CA SER A 186 2.67 -2.33 22.73
C SER A 186 4.18 -2.45 22.99
N ASP A 187 4.73 -3.68 22.91
CA ASP A 187 6.17 -3.87 23.02
C ASP A 187 6.88 -3.12 21.89
N ARG A 188 7.97 -2.45 22.23
CA ARG A 188 8.77 -1.61 21.32
C ARG A 188 10.20 -2.08 21.37
N ARG A 189 10.76 -2.37 20.21
CA ARG A 189 12.17 -2.78 20.10
C ARG A 189 12.82 -2.03 18.96
N PRO A 190 14.11 -1.65 19.08
CA PRO A 190 14.88 -1.22 17.94
C PRO A 190 14.78 -2.24 16.81
N LEU A 191 14.61 -1.74 15.59
CA LEU A 191 14.67 -2.58 14.42
C LEU A 191 16.12 -3.08 14.24
N PRO A 192 16.34 -4.34 13.84
CA PRO A 192 17.67 -4.82 13.51
C PRO A 192 18.36 -3.93 12.47
N PRO A 193 19.68 -3.68 12.56
CA PRO A 193 20.39 -2.83 11.60
C PRO A 193 20.32 -3.34 10.15
N ASP A 194 20.26 -4.66 9.97
CA ASP A 194 20.09 -5.32 8.68
C ASP A 194 18.62 -5.35 8.21
N ARG A 195 17.71 -4.82 9.02
CA ARG A 195 16.25 -4.73 8.81
C ARG A 195 15.61 -6.08 8.49
N ARG A 196 16.25 -7.18 8.91
CA ARG A 196 15.73 -8.53 8.76
C ARG A 196 14.65 -8.78 9.80
N LEU A 197 13.51 -9.28 9.34
CA LEU A 197 12.33 -9.55 10.15
C LEU A 197 11.84 -10.98 9.90
N SER A 198 11.17 -11.51 10.92
CA SER A 198 10.37 -12.72 10.84
C SER A 198 9.00 -12.43 11.41
N LEU A 199 7.97 -12.82 10.66
CA LEU A 199 6.57 -12.75 11.05
C LEU A 199 5.95 -14.15 10.98
N ALA A 200 5.27 -14.56 12.04
CA ALA A 200 4.41 -15.73 12.01
C ALA A 200 3.26 -15.53 11.01
N GLY A 201 2.59 -16.61 10.63
CA GLY A 201 1.40 -16.54 9.79
C GLY A 201 0.32 -15.65 10.43
N HIS A 202 -0.28 -14.76 9.65
CA HIS A 202 -1.27 -13.77 10.11
C HIS A 202 -0.75 -12.78 11.18
N GLU A 203 0.56 -12.71 11.40
CA GLU A 203 1.13 -11.71 12.28
C GLU A 203 1.11 -10.32 11.61
N ILE A 204 0.82 -9.31 12.43
CA ILE A 204 0.90 -7.90 12.08
C ILE A 204 1.94 -7.26 12.97
N THR A 205 2.86 -6.51 12.38
CA THR A 205 3.78 -5.65 13.11
C THR A 205 3.73 -4.24 12.54
N VAL A 206 4.09 -3.26 13.37
CA VAL A 206 4.19 -1.86 12.96
C VAL A 206 5.66 -1.44 13.06
N ILE A 207 6.12 -0.63 12.13
CA ILE A 207 7.44 0.00 12.18
C ILE A 207 7.21 1.50 12.28
N ALA A 208 7.72 2.11 13.34
CA ALA A 208 7.71 3.55 13.52
C ALA A 208 9.08 4.08 13.14
N MET A 209 9.15 5.00 12.18
CA MET A 209 10.41 5.71 11.91
C MET A 209 10.56 6.82 12.96
N GLU A 210 11.74 6.94 13.54
CA GLU A 210 12.08 8.08 14.39
C GLU A 210 12.47 9.28 13.51
N PRO A 211 12.09 10.51 13.91
CA PRO A 211 12.38 11.72 13.16
C PRO A 211 13.87 12.07 13.14
#